data_AF-A0A2W7C2D2-F1
#
_entry.id   AF-A0A2W7C2D2-F1
#
_cell.length_a   1.000
_cell.length_b   1.000
_cell.length_c   1.000
_cell.angle_alpha   90.00
_cell.angle_beta   90.00
_cell.angle_gamma   90.00
#
_symmetry.space_group_name_H-M   'P 1'
#
loop_
_entity.id
_entity.type
_entity.pdbx_description
1 polymer ?
#
loop_
_entity_poly.entity_id
_entity_poly.type
_entity_poly.pdbx_seq_one_letter_code
_entity_poly.pdbx_strand_id
1 'polypeptide(L)'
;MGRVIWAIALALLLTACGTVGVKLPNDLVEQAIALQLSQTQQQLNQQLRLDLQPEIEIRRIKIAEKTPLQIQALQAYQVKGTCDYTIKLPKRDITQRQTPFEVYLQRQKEGKTWRLAFIKTNENGEPIWATQRIPTDEF
;
A
#
# COMPACT_ATOMS: atom_id res chain seq x y z
N MET A 1 -37.88 6.74 34.39
CA MET A 1 -37.56 7.15 33.01
C MET A 1 -36.09 7.48 32.75
N GLY A 2 -35.34 8.13 33.67
CA GLY A 2 -33.97 8.63 33.39
C GLY A 2 -32.86 7.59 33.17
N ARG A 3 -32.95 6.40 33.78
CA ARG A 3 -31.93 5.33 33.64
C ARG A 3 -31.88 4.71 32.24
N VAL A 4 -33.03 4.67 31.55
CA VAL A 4 -33.13 4.08 30.21
C VAL A 4 -32.57 5.02 29.15
N ILE A 5 -32.77 6.33 29.33
CA ILE A 5 -32.26 7.37 28.44
C ILE A 5 -30.71 7.41 28.47
N TRP A 6 -30.12 7.22 29.65
CA TRP A 6 -28.67 7.16 29.82
C TRP A 6 -28.05 5.90 29.21
N ALA A 7 -28.73 4.75 29.31
CA ALA A 7 -28.29 3.50 28.70
C ALA A 7 -28.34 3.56 27.16
N ILE A 8 -29.36 4.23 26.58
CA ILE A 8 -29.49 4.42 25.13
C ILE A 8 -28.43 5.41 24.61
N ALA A 9 -28.15 6.49 25.36
CA ALA A 9 -27.08 7.43 25.02
C ALA A 9 -25.70 6.78 25.06
N LEU A 10 -25.43 5.90 26.03
CA LEU A 10 -24.20 5.12 26.07
C LEU A 10 -24.11 4.10 24.93
N ALA A 11 -25.21 3.43 24.58
CA ALA A 11 -25.23 2.44 23.50
C ALA A 11 -24.96 3.06 22.12
N LEU A 12 -25.44 4.28 21.86
CA LEU A 12 -25.18 5.01 20.61
C LEU A 12 -23.72 5.47 20.46
N LEU A 13 -23.00 5.69 21.56
CA LEU A 13 -21.58 6.04 21.56
C LEU A 13 -20.67 4.83 21.26
N LEU A 14 -21.10 3.60 21.55
CA LEU A 14 -20.30 2.40 21.28
C LEU A 14 -20.36 1.95 19.81
N THR A 15 -21.36 2.36 19.03
CA THR A 15 -21.47 1.99 17.60
C THR A 15 -20.54 2.75 16.67
N ALA A 16 -19.76 3.73 17.15
CA ALA A 16 -18.84 4.51 16.31
C ALA A 16 -17.42 3.91 16.20
N CYS A 17 -17.05 2.92 17.01
CA CYS A 17 -15.72 2.29 16.95
C CYS A 17 -15.83 0.86 16.41
N GLY A 18 -16.37 0.76 15.20
CA GLY A 18 -16.51 -0.49 14.48
C GLY A 18 -16.35 -0.26 13.00
N THR A 19 -15.39 0.58 12.59
CA THR A 19 -14.84 0.46 11.25
C THR A 19 -14.27 -0.94 11.17
N VAL A 20 -15.06 -1.85 10.59
CA VAL A 20 -14.62 -3.16 10.13
C VAL A 20 -13.67 -2.87 8.98
N GLY A 21 -12.49 -2.39 9.33
CA GLY A 21 -11.40 -2.14 8.42
C GLY A 21 -10.99 -3.49 7.88
N VAL A 22 -11.17 -3.69 6.58
CA VAL A 22 -10.62 -4.85 5.88
C VAL A 22 -9.17 -4.99 6.31
N LYS A 23 -8.88 -6.08 7.02
CA LYS A 23 -7.54 -6.43 7.47
C LYS A 23 -6.78 -6.88 6.23
N LEU A 24 -6.26 -5.92 5.45
CA LEU A 24 -5.33 -6.24 4.37
C LEU A 24 -4.17 -7.00 5.04
N PRO A 25 -3.85 -8.21 4.57
CA PRO A 25 -2.74 -8.98 5.12
C PRO A 25 -1.46 -8.16 4.95
N ASN A 26 -0.66 -8.07 6.01
CA ASN A 26 0.59 -7.30 5.99
C ASN A 26 1.53 -7.79 4.86
N ASP A 27 1.48 -9.08 4.56
CA ASP A 27 2.20 -9.74 3.48
C ASP A 27 1.94 -9.10 2.10
N LEU A 28 0.70 -8.71 1.84
CA LEU A 28 0.33 -8.06 0.59
C LEU A 28 0.92 -6.64 0.48
N VAL A 29 0.93 -5.91 1.59
CA VAL A 29 1.53 -4.57 1.65
C VAL A 29 3.05 -4.68 1.48
N GLU A 30 3.66 -5.69 2.09
CA GLU A 30 5.08 -5.99 1.94
C GLU A 30 5.45 -6.29 0.48
N GLN A 31 4.71 -7.17 -0.19
CA GLN A 31 4.92 -7.47 -1.61
C GLN A 31 4.69 -6.27 -2.53
N ALA A 32 3.69 -5.44 -2.25
CA ALA A 32 3.43 -4.22 -3.02
C ALA A 32 4.61 -3.24 -2.93
N ILE A 33 5.15 -3.04 -1.72
CA ILE A 33 6.32 -2.18 -1.51
C ILE A 33 7.55 -2.80 -2.18
N ALA A 34 7.78 -4.11 -2.03
CA ALA A 34 8.90 -4.82 -2.67
C ALA A 34 8.88 -4.67 -4.20
N LEU A 35 7.69 -4.78 -4.82
CA LEU A 35 7.52 -4.61 -6.26
C LEU A 35 7.84 -3.19 -6.71
N GLN A 36 7.35 -2.18 -6.00
CA GLN A 36 7.59 -0.77 -6.33
C GLN A 36 9.07 -0.40 -6.19
N LEU A 37 9.75 -0.96 -5.18
CA LEU A 37 11.18 -0.80 -4.96
C LEU A 37 12.01 -1.51 -6.04
N SER A 38 11.61 -2.72 -6.46
CA SER A 38 12.25 -3.43 -7.57
C SER A 38 12.15 -2.65 -8.88
N GLN A 39 10.99 -2.05 -9.17
CA GLN A 39 10.81 -1.22 -10.38
C GLN A 39 11.67 0.04 -10.33
N THR A 40 11.72 0.70 -9.17
CA THR A 40 12.59 1.85 -8.94
C THR A 40 14.05 1.47 -9.13
N GLN A 41 14.46 0.30 -8.64
CA GLN A 41 15.82 -0.20 -8.78
C GLN A 41 16.19 -0.47 -10.24
N GLN A 42 15.31 -1.11 -11.03
CA GLN A 42 15.58 -1.32 -12.47
C GLN A 42 15.75 0.00 -13.21
N GLN A 43 14.92 1.02 -12.91
CA GLN A 43 15.06 2.34 -13.50
C GLN A 43 16.35 3.04 -13.07
N LEU A 44 16.71 3.00 -11.79
CA LEU A 44 17.99 3.56 -11.32
C LEU A 44 19.19 2.82 -11.89
N ASN A 45 19.12 1.49 -12.03
CA ASN A 45 20.20 0.66 -12.56
C ASN A 45 20.44 0.96 -14.04
N GLN A 46 19.36 1.17 -14.81
CA GLN A 46 19.45 1.66 -16.19
C GLN A 46 20.04 3.07 -16.29
N GLN A 47 19.63 3.98 -15.39
CA GLN A 47 20.12 5.37 -15.41
C GLN A 47 21.57 5.50 -14.93
N LEU A 48 22.01 4.73 -13.95
CA LEU A 48 23.37 4.75 -13.43
C LEU A 48 24.32 3.76 -14.14
N ARG A 49 23.82 2.95 -15.11
CA ARG A 49 24.55 1.81 -15.73
C ARG A 49 25.29 0.96 -14.69
N LEU A 50 24.67 0.77 -13.54
CA LEU A 50 25.19 -0.14 -12.54
C LEU A 50 24.74 -1.55 -12.95
N ASP A 51 25.60 -2.55 -12.79
CA ASP A 51 25.19 -3.96 -12.85
C ASP A 51 24.97 -4.44 -11.42
N LEU A 52 24.18 -3.67 -10.66
CA LEU A 52 23.97 -3.93 -9.25
C LEU A 52 22.50 -4.25 -9.05
N GLN A 53 22.24 -5.40 -8.44
CA GLN A 53 20.95 -5.73 -7.83
C GLN A 53 21.09 -5.48 -6.32
N PRO A 54 20.95 -4.23 -5.83
CA PRO A 54 20.99 -3.97 -4.40
C PRO A 54 19.93 -4.81 -3.69
N GLU A 55 20.33 -5.58 -2.69
CA GLU A 55 19.36 -6.25 -1.81
C GLU A 55 18.61 -5.16 -1.05
N ILE A 56 17.29 -5.06 -1.23
CA ILE A 56 16.47 -4.11 -0.50
C ILE A 56 15.67 -4.84 0.55
N GLU A 57 15.91 -4.47 1.80
CA GLU A 57 15.17 -4.99 2.94
C GLU A 57 14.17 -3.95 3.44
N ILE A 58 12.89 -4.31 3.42
CA ILE A 58 11.81 -3.49 3.95
C ILE A 58 11.51 -3.99 5.36
N ARG A 59 11.54 -3.09 6.34
CA ARG A 59 11.24 -3.39 7.75
C ARG A 59 10.24 -2.39 8.32
N ARG A 60 9.53 -2.80 9.37
CA ARG A 60 8.65 -1.94 10.19
C ARG A 60 7.63 -1.15 9.37
N ILE A 61 6.87 -1.83 8.54
CA ILE A 61 5.74 -1.22 7.82
C ILE A 61 4.69 -0.79 8.86
N LYS A 62 4.41 0.50 8.92
CA LYS A 62 3.34 1.08 9.73
C LYS A 62 2.32 1.72 8.80
N ILE A 63 1.12 1.17 8.77
CA ILE A 63 -0.01 1.75 8.04
C ILE A 63 -0.59 2.87 8.91
N ALA A 64 -0.59 4.09 8.40
CA ALA A 64 -1.14 5.26 9.07
C ALA A 64 -2.61 5.47 8.71
N GLU A 65 -2.96 5.32 7.43
CA GLU A 65 -4.31 5.59 6.93
C GLU A 65 -4.70 4.59 5.84
N LYS A 66 -5.99 4.24 5.81
CA LYS A 66 -6.61 3.42 4.76
C LYS A 66 -7.90 4.10 4.32
N THR A 67 -7.89 4.60 3.09
CA THR A 67 -9.04 5.29 2.51
C THR A 67 -9.62 4.43 1.39
N PRO A 68 -10.86 3.93 1.53
CA PRO A 68 -11.53 3.23 0.44
C PRO A 68 -11.85 4.22 -0.69
N LEU A 69 -11.57 3.82 -1.93
CA LEU A 69 -11.93 4.55 -3.14
C LEU A 69 -12.39 3.59 -4.24
N GLN A 70 -12.82 4.13 -5.37
CA GLN A 70 -13.10 3.33 -6.56
C GLN A 70 -12.17 3.73 -7.70
N ILE A 71 -11.49 2.73 -8.28
CA ILE A 71 -10.68 2.89 -9.48
C ILE A 71 -11.33 2.04 -10.57
N GLN A 72 -11.75 2.66 -11.68
CA GLN A 72 -12.38 1.96 -12.81
C GLN A 72 -13.58 1.08 -12.41
N ALA A 73 -14.47 1.60 -11.56
CA ALA A 73 -15.64 0.89 -11.00
C ALA A 73 -15.31 -0.36 -10.17
N LEU A 74 -14.05 -0.53 -9.74
CA LEU A 74 -13.60 -1.57 -8.82
C LEU A 74 -13.23 -0.98 -7.48
N GLN A 75 -13.50 -1.73 -6.41
CA GLN A 75 -13.17 -1.33 -5.05
C GLN A 75 -11.65 -1.28 -4.88
N ALA A 76 -11.15 -0.14 -4.42
CA ALA A 76 -9.74 0.10 -4.19
C ALA A 76 -9.51 0.74 -2.82
N TYR A 77 -8.26 0.69 -2.36
CA TYR A 77 -7.83 1.24 -1.09
C TYR A 77 -6.55 2.01 -1.28
N GLN A 78 -6.56 3.28 -0.90
CA GLN A 78 -5.37 4.09 -0.75
C GLN A 78 -4.82 3.80 0.64
N VAL A 79 -3.60 3.28 0.68
CA VAL A 79 -2.91 2.95 1.93
C VAL A 79 -1.73 3.89 2.05
N LYS A 80 -1.75 4.71 3.10
CA LYS A 80 -0.65 5.61 3.45
C LYS A 80 0.00 5.13 4.74
N GLY A 81 1.30 5.28 4.83
CA GLY A 81 2.04 4.82 5.99
C GLY A 81 3.49 5.23 5.96
N THR A 82 4.26 4.63 6.85
CA THR A 82 5.72 4.78 6.88
C THR A 82 6.37 3.41 6.95
N CYS A 83 7.50 3.23 6.26
CA CYS A 83 8.32 2.04 6.37
C CYS A 83 9.80 2.41 6.59
N ASP A 84 10.56 1.49 7.18
CA ASP A 84 12.02 1.56 7.16
C ASP A 84 12.48 0.72 5.96
N TYR A 85 13.36 1.23 5.10
CA TYR A 85 13.99 0.40 4.07
C TYR A 85 15.51 0.52 4.13
N THR A 86 16.18 -0.59 3.88
CA THR A 86 17.64 -0.68 3.85
C THR A 86 18.05 -1.16 2.47
N ILE A 87 18.74 -0.33 1.72
CA ILE A 87 19.32 -0.67 0.44
C ILE A 87 20.77 -1.07 0.70
N LYS A 88 21.09 -2.35 0.51
CA LYS A 88 22.47 -2.83 0.61
C LYS A 88 23.18 -2.60 -0.71
N LEU A 89 24.14 -1.68 -0.74
CA LEU A 89 25.01 -1.48 -1.91
C LEU A 89 26.39 -2.06 -1.62
N PRO A 90 27.12 -2.52 -2.66
CA PRO A 90 28.44 -3.15 -2.49
C PRO A 90 29.48 -2.27 -1.78
N LYS A 91 29.30 -0.94 -1.77
CA LYS A 91 30.22 0.00 -1.10
C LYS A 91 29.67 0.57 0.21
N ARG A 92 28.36 0.53 0.44
CA ARG A 92 27.70 1.10 1.62
C ARG A 92 26.25 0.65 1.73
N ASP A 93 25.77 0.55 2.95
CA ASP A 93 24.34 0.39 3.20
C ASP A 93 23.69 1.77 3.32
N ILE A 94 22.51 1.92 2.70
CA ILE A 94 21.67 3.10 2.83
C ILE A 94 20.42 2.68 3.60
N THR A 95 20.35 3.05 4.87
CA THR A 95 19.15 2.85 5.69
C THR A 95 18.35 4.14 5.74
N GLN A 96 17.08 4.08 5.34
CA GLN A 96 16.12 5.17 5.46
C GLN A 96 15.02 4.73 6.42
N ARG A 97 14.77 5.53 7.46
CA ARG A 97 13.77 5.24 8.49
C ARG A 97 12.55 6.15 8.33
N GLN A 98 11.39 5.62 8.68
CA GLN A 98 10.11 6.33 8.63
C GLN A 98 9.81 6.98 7.26
N THR A 99 10.21 6.33 6.16
CA THR A 99 9.93 6.85 4.83
C THR A 99 8.43 6.76 4.57
N PRO A 100 7.74 7.87 4.27
CA PRO A 100 6.35 7.82 3.91
C PRO A 100 6.15 7.03 2.61
N PHE A 101 5.16 6.16 2.59
CA PHE A 101 4.72 5.47 1.39
C PHE A 101 3.22 5.72 1.16
N GLU A 102 2.86 5.70 -0.11
CA GLU A 102 1.47 5.78 -0.56
C GLU A 102 1.28 4.78 -1.69
N VAL A 103 0.41 3.80 -1.46
CA VAL A 103 0.11 2.76 -2.44
C VAL A 103 -1.39 2.65 -2.65
N TYR A 104 -1.80 2.38 -3.89
CA TYR A 104 -3.20 2.17 -4.23
C TYR A 104 -3.40 0.69 -4.56
N LEU A 105 -4.27 0.02 -3.80
CA LEU A 105 -4.53 -1.40 -3.94
C LEU A 105 -5.95 -1.60 -4.44
N GLN A 106 -6.08 -2.11 -5.66
CA GLN A 106 -7.36 -2.38 -6.30
C GLN A 106 -7.73 -3.86 -6.15
N ARG A 107 -8.90 -4.12 -5.59
CA ARG A 107 -9.47 -5.47 -5.45
C ARG A 107 -10.15 -5.87 -6.76
N GLN A 108 -9.89 -7.07 -7.24
CA GLN A 108 -10.55 -7.62 -8.44
C GLN A 108 -11.99 -8.06 -8.15
N LYS A 109 -12.82 -8.20 -9.20
CA LYS A 109 -14.23 -8.61 -9.08
C LYS A 109 -14.41 -9.95 -8.35
N GLU A 110 -13.47 -10.87 -8.53
CA GLU A 110 -13.46 -12.17 -7.84
C GLU A 110 -13.09 -12.07 -6.35
N GLY A 111 -12.63 -10.90 -5.88
CA GLY A 111 -12.39 -10.63 -4.46
C GLY A 111 -11.14 -11.27 -3.85
N LYS A 112 -10.46 -12.17 -4.57
CA LYS A 112 -9.30 -12.97 -4.12
C LYS A 112 -7.94 -12.38 -4.49
N THR A 113 -7.89 -11.59 -5.55
CA THR A 113 -6.64 -11.01 -6.06
C THR A 113 -6.62 -9.49 -5.94
N TRP A 114 -5.44 -8.99 -5.62
CA TRP A 114 -5.15 -7.57 -5.50
C TRP A 114 -4.19 -7.13 -6.59
N ARG A 115 -4.40 -5.91 -7.08
CA ARG A 115 -3.54 -5.28 -8.08
C ARG A 115 -3.02 -3.97 -7.52
N LEU A 116 -1.74 -3.70 -7.72
CA LEU A 116 -1.15 -2.40 -7.45
C LEU A 116 -1.64 -1.43 -8.54
N ALA A 117 -2.38 -0.41 -8.14
CA ALA A 117 -2.76 0.69 -9.00
C ALA A 117 -1.75 1.84 -8.83
N PHE A 118 -1.41 2.49 -9.93
CA PHE A 118 -0.54 3.65 -9.94
C PHE A 118 -0.91 4.55 -11.11
N ILE A 119 -0.61 5.84 -10.97
CA ILE A 119 -0.80 6.81 -12.06
C ILE A 119 0.38 6.68 -13.01
N LYS A 120 0.07 6.50 -14.30
CA LYS A 120 1.03 6.55 -15.39
C LYS A 120 0.59 7.64 -16.36
N THR A 121 1.54 8.32 -16.99
CA THR A 121 1.25 9.27 -18.06
C THR A 121 1.04 8.52 -19.38
N ASN A 122 -0.06 8.79 -20.10
CA ASN A 122 -0.28 8.25 -21.45
C ASN A 122 0.60 8.99 -22.49
N GLU A 123 0.52 8.58 -23.76
CA GLU A 123 1.27 9.22 -24.86
C GLU A 123 0.91 10.70 -25.06
N ASN A 124 -0.27 11.12 -24.60
CA ASN A 124 -0.76 12.50 -24.69
C ASN A 124 -0.41 13.36 -23.46
N GLY A 125 0.32 12.83 -22.47
CA GLY A 125 0.65 13.58 -21.26
C GLY A 125 -0.41 13.53 -20.15
N GLU A 126 -1.48 12.76 -20.32
CA GLU A 126 -2.60 12.69 -19.38
C GLU A 126 -2.38 11.58 -18.33
N PRO A 127 -2.71 11.83 -17.05
CA PRO A 127 -2.60 10.83 -15.99
C PRO A 127 -3.69 9.76 -16.14
N ILE A 128 -3.29 8.53 -16.42
CA ILE A 128 -4.16 7.36 -16.49
C ILE A 128 -3.86 6.38 -15.35
N TRP A 129 -4.89 5.70 -14.85
CA TRP A 129 -4.73 4.62 -13.88
C TRP A 129 -4.22 3.36 -14.58
N ALA A 130 -2.99 2.96 -14.26
CA ALA A 130 -2.44 1.66 -14.63
C ALA A 130 -2.55 0.69 -13.45
N THR A 131 -2.72 -0.60 -13.73
CA THR A 131 -2.74 -1.63 -12.68
C THR A 131 -1.82 -2.79 -13.02
N GLN A 132 -1.03 -3.21 -12.05
CA GLN A 132 -0.13 -4.35 -12.16
C GLN A 132 -0.53 -5.43 -11.16
N ARG A 133 -0.50 -6.69 -11.60
CA ARG A 133 -0.77 -7.82 -10.72
C ARG A 133 0.38 -7.93 -9.70
N ILE A 134 0.02 -8.00 -8.42
CA ILE A 134 0.97 -8.36 -7.37
C ILE A 134 1.07 -9.89 -7.41
N PRO A 135 2.27 -10.48 -7.59
CA PRO A 135 2.45 -11.92 -7.58
C PRO A 135 2.35 -12.45 -6.15
N THR A 136 1.13 -12.46 -5.60
CA THR A 136 0.82 -13.05 -4.31
C THR A 136 0.10 -14.37 -4.51
N ASP A 137 0.48 -15.40 -3.74
CA ASP A 137 -0.28 -16.65 -3.60
C ASP A 137 -1.67 -16.32 -3.03
N GLU A 138 -2.73 -16.94 -3.55
CA GLU A 138 -4.13 -16.58 -3.28
C GLU A 138 -4.45 -16.47 -1.76
N PHE A 139 -5.13 -15.39 -1.34
CA PHE A 139 -5.66 -15.21 0.02
C PHE A 139 -7.14 -15.62 0.12
#